data_AF-A9IY36-F1
#
_entry.id   AF-A9IY36-F1
#
_cell.length_a   1.000
_cell.length_b   1.000
_cell.length_c   1.000
_cell.angle_alpha   90.00
_cell.angle_beta   90.00
_cell.angle_gamma   90.00
#
_symmetry.space_group_name_H-M   'P 1'
#
loop_
_entity.id
_entity.type
_entity.pdbx_description
1 polymer ?
#
loop_
_entity_poly.entity_id
_entity_poly.type
_entity_poly.pdbx_seq_one_letter_code
_entity_poly.pdbx_strand_id
1 'polypeptide(L)' 'MTLKPFAISELSDPSQVRVVLYSGDHFVHAPLHGVFDLLKTALKSELDGSLKDLEKCLEALREEVEDLKECSLDEAL' A
#
# COMPACT_ATOMS: atom_id res chain seq x y z
N MET A 1 -17.92 -38.08 5.96
CA MET A 1 -16.53 -37.69 6.24
C MET A 1 -16.56 -36.53 7.21
N THR A 2 -16.13 -36.75 8.46
CA THR A 2 -16.01 -35.68 9.47
C THR A 2 -14.69 -34.96 9.22
N LEU A 3 -14.76 -33.76 8.65
CA LEU A 3 -13.58 -32.90 8.49
C LEU A 3 -13.16 -32.46 9.90
N LYS A 4 -12.00 -32.95 10.37
CA LYS A 4 -11.39 -32.39 11.57
C LYS A 4 -10.99 -30.94 11.26
N PRO A 5 -11.28 -29.98 12.15
CA PRO A 5 -10.68 -28.67 12.06
C PRO A 5 -9.16 -28.83 12.01
N PHE A 6 -8.51 -28.15 11.08
CA PHE A 6 -7.06 -28.12 10.95
C PHE A 6 -6.62 -26.67 10.82
N ALA A 7 -5.46 -26.35 11.35
CA ALA A 7 -4.86 -25.04 11.14
C ALA A 7 -4.22 -24.98 9.76
N ILE A 8 -4.23 -23.81 9.11
CA ILE A 8 -3.57 -23.63 7.81
C ILE A 8 -2.07 -23.96 7.90
N SER A 9 -1.45 -23.74 9.07
CA SER A 9 -0.05 -24.10 9.36
C SER A 9 0.23 -25.60 9.39
N GLU A 10 -0.80 -26.44 9.49
CA GLU A 10 -0.68 -27.91 9.50
C GLU A 10 -0.70 -28.49 8.07
N LEU A 11 -0.95 -27.67 7.05
CA LEU A 11 -0.87 -28.08 5.66
C LEU A 11 0.59 -28.27 5.25
N SER A 12 0.89 -29.44 4.67
CA SER A 12 2.21 -29.75 4.12
C SER A 12 2.58 -28.86 2.93
N ASP A 13 1.59 -28.29 2.25
CA ASP A 13 1.77 -27.37 1.14
C ASP A 13 0.78 -26.19 1.25
N PRO A 14 1.18 -25.06 1.86
CA PRO A 14 0.33 -23.89 2.02
C PRO A 14 0.00 -23.19 0.68
N SER A 15 0.68 -23.53 -0.42
CA SER A 15 0.36 -22.99 -1.75
C SER A 15 -0.99 -23.50 -2.28
N GLN A 16 -1.50 -24.59 -1.72
CA GLN A 16 -2.79 -25.19 -2.10
C GLN A 16 -3.99 -24.47 -1.50
N VAL A 17 -3.76 -23.54 -0.56
CA VAL A 17 -4.83 -22.77 0.06
C VAL A 17 -5.43 -21.83 -0.98
N ARG A 18 -6.71 -22.02 -1.25
CA ARG A 18 -7.51 -21.16 -2.12
C ARG A 18 -8.50 -20.38 -1.29
N VAL A 19 -8.70 -19.13 -1.69
CA VAL A 19 -9.74 -18.26 -1.14
C VAL A 19 -10.83 -18.05 -2.18
N VAL A 20 -12.04 -17.88 -1.68
CA VAL A 20 -13.19 -17.46 -2.47
C VAL A 20 -13.49 -16.03 -2.07
N LEU A 21 -13.36 -15.12 -3.04
CA LEU A 21 -13.70 -13.72 -2.87
C LEU A 21 -15.12 -13.53 -3.39
N TYR A 22 -15.96 -12.94 -2.55
CA TYR A 22 -17.32 -12.55 -2.90
C TYR A 22 -17.36 -11.04 -3.12
N SER A 23 -17.79 -10.63 -4.31
CA SER A 23 -17.97 -9.22 -4.65
C SER A 23 -19.20 -9.06 -5.52
N GLY A 24 -20.23 -8.39 -4.98
CA GLY A 24 -21.55 -8.31 -5.62
C GLY A 24 -22.11 -9.71 -5.88
N ASP A 25 -22.55 -9.99 -7.11
CA ASP A 25 -23.10 -11.29 -7.49
C ASP A 25 -22.05 -12.29 -8.01
N HIS A 26 -20.75 -12.00 -7.86
CA HIS A 26 -19.67 -12.79 -8.45
C HIS A 26 -18.83 -13.50 -7.38
N PHE A 27 -18.46 -14.74 -7.69
CA PHE A 27 -17.50 -15.54 -6.93
C PHE A 27 -16.21 -15.68 -7.73
N VAL A 28 -15.09 -15.30 -7.12
CA VAL A 28 -13.77 -15.46 -7.71
C VAL A 28 -12.93 -16.37 -6.83
N HIS A 29 -12.39 -17.43 -7.42
CA HIS A 29 -11.44 -18.32 -6.75
C HIS A 29 -10.02 -17.89 -7.07
N ALA A 30 -9.22 -17.64 -6.04
CA ALA A 30 -7.81 -17.26 -6.20
C ALA A 30 -6.92 -18.04 -5.22
N PRO A 31 -5.67 -18.33 -5.59
CA PRO A 31 -4.69 -18.85 -4.63
C PRO A 31 -4.40 -17.79 -3.57
N LEU A 32 -4.41 -18.17 -2.29
CA LEU A 32 -4.23 -17.25 -1.16
C LEU A 32 -2.91 -16.49 -1.28
N HIS A 33 -1.82 -17.18 -1.63
CA HIS A 33 -0.51 -16.57 -1.81
C HIS A 33 -0.50 -15.47 -2.87
N GLY A 34 -1.14 -15.71 -4.02
CA GLY A 34 -1.21 -14.73 -5.10
C GLY A 34 -2.00 -13.48 -4.72
N VAL A 35 -3.08 -13.64 -3.93
CA VAL A 35 -3.82 -12.50 -3.39
C VAL A 35 -2.95 -11.65 -2.47
N PHE A 36 -2.15 -12.28 -1.61
CA PHE A 36 -1.21 -11.55 -0.74
C PHE A 36 -0.12 -10.83 -1.52
N ASP A 37 0.43 -11.42 -2.58
CA ASP A 37 1.46 -10.77 -3.38
C ASP A 37 0.91 -9.56 -4.15
N LEU A 38 -0.31 -9.67 -4.67
CA LEU A 38 -1.02 -8.54 -5.29
C LEU A 38 -1.26 -7.42 -4.26
N LEU A 39 -1.73 -7.76 -3.05
CA LEU A 39 -1.97 -6.79 -1.99
C LEU A 39 -0.66 -6.09 -1.56
N LYS A 40 0.42 -6.85 -1.38
CA LYS A 40 1.75 -6.28 -1.05
C LYS A 40 2.22 -5.32 -2.14
N THR A 41 2.06 -5.70 -3.40
CA THR A 41 2.48 -4.88 -4.53
C THR A 41 1.67 -3.59 -4.61
N ALA A 42 0.34 -3.68 -4.48
CA ALA A 42 -0.56 -2.53 -4.47
C ALA A 42 -0.21 -1.57 -3.32
N LEU A 43 -0.12 -2.08 -2.09
CA LEU A 43 0.23 -1.29 -0.91
C LEU A 43 1.61 -0.63 -1.06
N LYS A 44 2.60 -1.36 -1.58
CA LYS A 44 3.93 -0.79 -1.82
C LYS A 44 3.86 0.35 -2.83
N SER A 45 3.12 0.18 -3.92
CA SER A 45 2.97 1.22 -4.94
C SER A 45 2.23 2.46 -4.44
N GLU A 46 1.20 2.28 -3.62
CA GLU A 46 0.48 3.40 -2.99
C GLU A 46 1.37 4.14 -1.98
N LEU A 47 2.12 3.41 -1.17
CA LEU A 47 3.03 3.99 -0.19
C LEU A 47 4.17 4.76 -0.86
N ASP A 48 4.80 4.16 -1.89
CA ASP A 48 5.86 4.81 -2.67
C ASP A 48 5.33 6.05 -3.41
N GLY A 49 4.09 6.02 -3.91
CA GLY A 49 3.43 7.16 -4.52
C GLY A 49 3.16 8.29 -3.52
N SER A 50 2.55 7.96 -2.38
CA SER A 50 2.26 8.92 -1.33
C SER A 50 3.51 9.57 -0.74
N LEU A 51 4.62 8.84 -0.63
CA LEU A 51 5.89 9.40 -0.16
C LEU A 51 6.46 10.41 -1.16
N LYS A 52 6.43 10.09 -2.46
CA LYS A 52 6.90 11.01 -3.51
C LYS A 52 6.08 12.29 -3.58
N ASP A 53 4.77 12.19 -3.40
CA ASP A 53 3.91 13.38 -3.38
C ASP A 53 4.18 14.25 -2.15
N LEU A 54 4.45 13.63 -0.99
CA LEU A 54 4.83 14.34 0.22
C LEU A 54 6.21 15.02 0.09
N GLU A 55 7.19 14.34 -0.52
CA GLU A 55 8.52 14.92 -0.80
C GLU A 55 8.40 16.16 -1.70
N LYS A 56 7.60 16.09 -2.78
CA LYS A 56 7.35 17.25 -3.65
C LYS A 56 6.70 18.41 -2.90
N CYS A 57 5.74 18.10 -2.02
CA CYS A 57 5.06 19.13 -1.24
C CYS A 57 6.01 19.78 -0.22
N LEU A 58 6.92 19.01 0.37
CA LEU A 58 7.98 19.53 1.24
C LEU A 58 8.99 20.40 0.48
N GLU A 59 9.40 20.01 -0.74
CA GLU A 59 10.32 20.82 -1.53
C GLU A 59 9.66 22.14 -1.97
N ALA A 60 8.42 22.10 -2.43
CA ALA A 60 7.66 23.31 -2.78
C ALA A 60 7.50 24.25 -1.56
N LEU A 61 7.17 23.68 -0.39
CA LEU A 61 7.09 24.46 0.84
C LEU A 61 8.44 25.05 1.25
N ARG A 62 9.54 24.33 1.00
CA ARG A 62 10.89 24.83 1.26
C ARG A 62 11.23 26.02 0.37
N GLU A 63 10.95 25.93 -0.93
CA GLU A 63 11.14 27.02 -1.90
C GLU A 63 10.32 28.25 -1.49
N GLU A 64 9.02 28.08 -1.18
CA GLU A 64 8.16 29.17 -0.73
C GLU A 64 8.68 29.86 0.54
N VAL A 65 9.23 29.09 1.49
CA VAL A 65 9.83 29.64 2.72
C VAL A 65 11.15 30.38 2.44
N GLU A 66 11.92 29.93 1.46
CA GLU A 66 13.18 30.56 1.04
C GLU A 66 12.88 31.90 0.34
N ASP A 67 11.92 31.92 -0.58
CA ASP A 67 11.41 33.15 -1.23
C ASP A 67 10.88 34.15 -0.20
N LEU A 68 10.14 33.68 0.82
CA LEU A 68 9.61 34.54 1.87
C LEU A 68 10.72 35.20 2.71
N LYS A 69 11.82 34.47 2.96
CA LYS A 69 12.99 34.99 3.69
C LYS A 69 13.72 36.05 2.88
N GLU A 70 13.83 35.86 1.57
CA GLU A 70 14.45 36.86 0.68
C GLU A 70 13.61 38.13 0.63
N CYS A 71 12.28 38.02 0.55
CA CYS A 71 11.37 39.17 0.56
C CYS A 71 11.38 39.95 1.89
N SER A 72 11.54 39.27 3.03
CA SER A 72 11.59 39.91 4.36
C SER A 72 12.95 40.56 4.68
N LEU A 73 14.01 40.24 3.92
CA LEU A 73 15.30 40.92 4.01
C LEU A 73 15.34 42.22 3.18
N ASP A 74 14.55 42.31 2.11
CA ASP A 74 14.48 43.49 1.23
C ASP A 74 13.68 44.67 1.85
N GLU A 75 12.74 44.40 2.77
CA GLU A 75 11.99 45.45 3.49
C GLU A 75 12.78 46.08 4.68
N ALA A 76 13.95 45.53 5.02
CA ALA A 76 14.76 45.96 6.17
C ALA A 76 15.97 46.85 5.81
N LEU A 77 16.17 47.18 4.52
CA LEU A 77 17.19 48.10 4.00
C LEU A 77 16.60 49.48 3.66
#